data_AF-A0A6J6H9X1-F1
#
_entry.id   AF-A0A6J6H9X1-F1
#
_cell.length_a   1.000
_cell.length_b   1.000
_cell.length_c   1.000
_cell.angle_alpha   90.00
_cell.angle_beta   90.00
_cell.angle_gamma   90.00
#
_symmetry.space_group_name_H-M   'P 1'
#
loop_
_entity.id
_entity.type
_entity.pdbx_description
1 polymer ?
#
loop_
_entity_poly.entity_id
_entity_poly.type
_entity_poly.pdbx_seq_one_letter_code
_entity_poly.pdbx_strand_id
1 'polypeptide(L)'
;MWEDLAEVRSLIVRDDLRGQGVGHLLVSELLKRAKSLDVNRVFCLTFETEFFAKHGFQEISDVPVDAETFEELVRSSDDGVAEFLDLARVKENTLGNTRMLVQL
;
A
#
# COMPACT_ATOMS: atom_id res chain seq x y z
N MET A 1 13.08 -11.59 -2.56
CA MET A 1 12.17 -10.90 -3.51
C MET A 1 10.85 -10.50 -2.83
N TRP A 2 10.90 -10.13 -1.54
CA TRP A 2 9.77 -9.63 -0.72
C TRP A 2 10.27 -8.65 0.35
N GLU A 3 11.57 -8.35 0.35
CA GLU A 3 12.26 -7.79 1.52
C GLU A 3 11.98 -6.29 1.70
N ASP A 4 11.38 -5.64 0.69
CA ASP A 4 11.24 -4.19 0.64
C ASP A 4 9.79 -3.66 0.65
N LEU A 5 8.78 -4.53 0.87
CA LEU A 5 7.35 -4.15 0.86
C LEU A 5 6.62 -4.53 2.17
N ALA A 6 5.87 -3.58 2.75
CA ALA A 6 5.04 -3.83 3.94
C ALA A 6 3.59 -3.32 3.79
N GLU A 7 2.68 -3.88 4.59
CA GLU A 7 1.25 -3.48 4.63
C GLU A 7 0.91 -2.82 5.97
N VAL A 8 0.27 -1.64 5.94
CA VAL A 8 -0.42 -1.11 7.14
C VAL A 8 -1.77 -1.80 7.29
N ARG A 9 -1.96 -2.50 8.42
CA ARG A 9 -3.18 -3.25 8.71
C ARG A 9 -3.80 -2.86 10.04
N SER A 10 -5.11 -3.02 10.15
CA SER A 10 -5.86 -2.94 11.41
C SER A 10 -5.59 -1.65 12.22
N LEU A 11 -5.38 -0.52 11.53
CA LEU A 11 -5.20 0.78 12.15
C LEU A 11 -6.56 1.32 12.59
N ILE A 12 -6.75 1.46 13.90
CA ILE A 12 -8.01 1.92 14.49
C ILE A 12 -7.67 2.92 15.59
N VAL A 13 -8.39 4.04 15.62
CA VAL A 13 -8.34 5.02 16.70
C VAL A 13 -9.69 5.03 17.40
N ARG A 14 -9.69 4.97 18.73
CA ARG A 14 -10.89 5.05 19.56
C ARG A 14 -11.66 6.35 19.26
N ASP A 15 -12.97 6.27 19.20
CA ASP A 15 -13.82 7.34 18.65
C ASP A 15 -13.65 8.70 19.36
N ASP A 16 -13.49 8.69 20.68
CA ASP A 16 -13.25 9.87 21.51
C ASP A 16 -11.86 10.51 21.32
N LEU A 17 -10.94 9.83 20.64
CA LEU A 17 -9.57 10.30 20.33
C LEU A 17 -9.38 10.66 18.86
N ARG A 18 -10.41 10.49 18.01
CA ARG A 18 -10.34 10.89 16.60
C ARG A 18 -10.22 12.41 16.47
N GLY A 19 -9.56 12.86 15.40
CA GLY A 19 -9.30 14.29 15.16
C GLY A 19 -8.18 14.90 16.03
N GLN A 20 -7.63 14.17 17.00
CA GLN A 20 -6.56 14.65 17.89
C GLN A 20 -5.14 14.30 17.39
N GLY A 21 -5.01 13.82 16.15
CA GLY A 21 -3.72 13.47 15.56
C GLY A 21 -3.15 12.09 15.95
N VAL A 22 -3.84 11.31 16.77
CA VAL A 22 -3.38 9.96 17.19
C VAL A 22 -3.11 9.04 16.00
N GLY A 23 -4.02 9.02 15.01
CA GLY A 23 -3.82 8.24 13.78
C GLY A 23 -2.55 8.64 13.04
N HIS A 24 -2.27 9.94 12.94
CA HIS A 24 -1.06 10.45 12.29
C HIS A 24 0.21 9.99 13.02
N LEU A 25 0.21 10.02 14.36
CA LEU A 25 1.33 9.52 15.15
C LEU A 25 1.57 8.03 14.92
N LEU A 26 0.51 7.23 14.86
CA LEU A 26 0.60 5.79 14.57
C LEU A 26 1.22 5.54 13.19
N VAL A 27 0.69 6.15 12.13
CA VAL A 27 1.21 5.95 10.77
C VAL A 27 2.67 6.42 10.67
N SER A 28 3.00 7.60 11.20
CA SER A 28 4.37 8.11 11.18
C SER A 28 5.36 7.15 11.86
N GLU A 29 4.97 6.52 12.97
CA GLU A 29 5.83 5.54 13.65
C GLU A 29 5.96 4.24 12.86
N LEU A 30 4.86 3.75 12.25
CA LEU A 30 4.90 2.58 11.38
C LEU A 30 5.83 2.79 10.18
N LEU A 31 5.79 3.95 9.53
CA LEU A 31 6.66 4.28 8.40
C LEU A 31 8.14 4.37 8.83
N LYS A 32 8.43 4.95 9.99
CA LYS A 32 9.80 4.95 10.55
C LYS A 32 10.30 3.53 10.83
N ARG A 33 9.43 2.69 11.40
CA ARG A 33 9.77 1.29 11.67
C ARG A 33 10.00 0.51 10.39
N ALA A 34 9.19 0.72 9.36
CA ALA A 34 9.41 0.13 8.04
C ALA A 34 10.80 0.50 7.49
N LYS A 35 11.18 1.79 7.52
CA LYS A 35 12.55 2.22 7.15
C LYS A 35 13.64 1.50 7.94
N SER A 36 13.45 1.31 9.24
CA SER A 36 14.43 0.62 10.09
C SER A 36 14.58 -0.88 9.79
N LEU A 37 13.64 -1.45 9.02
CA LEU A 37 13.64 -2.84 8.58
C LEU A 37 14.06 -2.98 7.11
N ASP A 38 14.67 -1.94 6.53
CA ASP A 38 15.05 -1.86 5.10
C ASP A 38 13.87 -2.06 4.13
N VAL A 39 12.66 -1.73 4.58
CA VAL A 39 11.47 -1.65 3.73
C VAL A 39 11.47 -0.31 3.00
N ASN A 40 11.36 -0.35 1.67
CA ASN A 40 11.38 0.84 0.82
C ASN A 40 9.98 1.28 0.38
N ARG A 41 8.98 0.40 0.52
CA ARG A 41 7.62 0.59 0.01
C ARG A 41 6.59 0.14 1.04
N VAL A 42 5.55 0.93 1.26
CA VAL A 42 4.45 0.56 2.17
C VAL A 42 3.11 0.80 1.49
N PHE A 43 2.22 -0.19 1.55
CA PHE A 43 0.88 -0.06 1.01
C PHE A 43 -0.22 -0.22 2.08
N CYS A 44 -1.43 0.21 1.74
CA CYS A 44 -2.63 -0.05 2.51
C CYS A 44 -3.87 -0.18 1.61
N LEU A 45 -4.92 -0.79 2.17
CA LEU A 45 -6.27 -0.83 1.61
C LEU A 45 -7.19 -0.03 2.55
N THR A 46 -7.72 1.09 2.09
CA THR A 46 -8.36 2.08 2.96
C THR A 46 -9.52 2.83 2.29
N PHE A 47 -10.52 3.23 3.08
CA PHE A 47 -11.51 4.23 2.69
C PHE A 47 -11.07 5.66 3.05
N GLU A 48 -10.09 5.79 3.95
CA GLU A 48 -9.61 7.06 4.49
C GLU A 48 -8.45 7.61 3.62
N THR A 49 -8.71 7.83 2.33
CA THR A 49 -7.66 8.18 1.35
C THR A 49 -6.97 9.51 1.67
N GLU A 50 -7.74 10.54 2.02
CA GLU A 50 -7.20 11.85 2.40
C GLU A 50 -6.29 11.78 3.65
N PHE A 51 -6.60 10.89 4.58
CA PHE A 51 -5.78 10.69 5.78
C PHE A 51 -4.42 10.09 5.42
N PHE A 52 -4.40 9.05 4.58
CA PHE A 52 -3.15 8.42 4.14
C PHE A 52 -2.37 9.32 3.16
N ALA A 53 -3.05 10.11 2.32
CA ALA A 53 -2.42 11.08 1.43
C ALA A 53 -1.57 12.12 2.18
N LYS A 54 -1.98 12.52 3.39
CA LYS A 54 -1.17 13.39 4.28
C LYS A 54 0.15 12.76 4.73
N HIS A 55 0.31 11.45 4.57
CA HIS A 55 1.53 10.70 4.84
C HIS A 55 2.32 10.34 3.56
N GLY A 56 1.94 10.90 2.41
CA GLY A 56 2.62 10.67 1.13
C GLY A 56 2.15 9.44 0.37
N PHE A 57 1.13 8.74 0.87
CA PHE A 57 0.50 7.66 0.11
C PHE A 57 -0.22 8.21 -1.11
N GLN A 58 -0.09 7.51 -2.24
CA GLN A 58 -0.75 7.81 -3.49
C GLN A 58 -1.65 6.64 -3.87
N GLU A 59 -2.82 6.94 -4.43
CA GLU A 59 -3.69 5.90 -4.98
C GLU A 59 -2.99 5.18 -6.12
N ILE A 60 -3.07 3.86 -6.11
CA ILE A 60 -2.57 3.02 -7.19
C ILE A 60 -3.72 2.19 -7.75
N SER A 61 -3.76 2.06 -9.07
CA SER A 61 -4.78 1.25 -9.74
C SER A 61 -4.61 -0.22 -9.36
N ASP A 62 -5.72 -0.87 -8.99
CA ASP A 62 -5.88 -2.34 -8.97
C ASP A 62 -5.83 -2.85 -10.43
N VAL A 63 -4.71 -2.69 -11.14
CA VAL A 63 -4.39 -3.20 -12.49
C VAL A 63 -5.52 -3.18 -13.56
N PRO A 64 -5.42 -2.38 -14.64
CA PRO A 64 -6.41 -2.33 -15.70
C PRO A 64 -6.13 -3.37 -16.81
N VAL A 65 -5.61 -4.55 -16.48
CA VAL A 65 -5.32 -5.57 -17.50
C VAL A 65 -6.03 -6.87 -17.17
N ASP A 66 -6.66 -7.46 -18.19
CA ASP A 66 -7.32 -8.75 -18.09
C ASP A 66 -6.33 -9.89 -17.78
N ALA A 67 -6.87 -11.05 -17.42
CA ALA A 67 -6.08 -12.21 -17.01
C ALA A 67 -5.09 -12.69 -18.09
N GLU A 68 -5.42 -12.51 -19.38
CA GLU A 68 -4.56 -12.90 -20.50
C GLU A 68 -3.35 -11.96 -20.58
N THR A 69 -3.59 -10.66 -20.50
CA THR A 69 -2.54 -9.64 -20.45
C THR A 69 -1.66 -9.77 -19.19
N PHE A 70 -2.24 -10.17 -18.05
CA PHE A 70 -1.48 -10.48 -16.84
C PHE A 70 -0.52 -11.67 -17.04
N GLU A 71 -0.96 -12.74 -17.73
CA GLU A 71 -0.09 -13.88 -18.05
C GLU A 71 1.06 -13.49 -19.00
N GLU A 72 0.81 -12.59 -19.95
CA GLU A 72 1.84 -12.07 -20.85
C GLU A 72 2.87 -11.22 -20.10
N LEU A 73 2.41 -10.35 -19.18
CA LEU A 73 3.26 -9.52 -18.35
C LEU A 73 4.12 -10.37 -17.39
N VAL A 74 3.59 -11.45 -16.81
CA VAL A 74 4.36 -12.39 -15.96
C VAL A 74 5.48 -13.09 -16.74
N ARG A 75 5.32 -13.24 -18.06
CA ARG A 75 6.34 -13.80 -18.95
C ARG A 75 7.35 -12.76 -19.43
N SER A 76 7.06 -11.47 -19.26
CA SER A 76 7.97 -10.38 -19.60
C SER A 76 9.06 -10.23 -18.53
N SER A 77 10.31 -10.09 -18.95
CA SER A 77 11.47 -9.85 -18.07
C SER A 77 11.78 -8.37 -17.90
N ASP A 78 10.75 -7.52 -17.90
CA ASP A 78 10.89 -6.09 -17.67
C ASP A 78 10.68 -5.79 -16.19
N ASP A 79 11.68 -5.18 -15.55
CA ASP A 79 11.68 -4.86 -14.11
C ASP A 79 10.48 -3.97 -13.73
N GLY A 80 10.02 -3.08 -14.63
CA GLY A 80 8.86 -2.23 -14.39
C GLY A 80 7.52 -3.00 -14.43
N VAL A 81 7.47 -4.09 -15.21
CA VAL A 81 6.31 -4.99 -15.27
C VAL A 81 6.24 -5.87 -14.02
N ALA A 82 7.39 -6.35 -13.54
CA ALA A 82 7.47 -7.09 -12.28
C ALA A 82 7.00 -6.24 -11.09
N GLU A 83 7.40 -4.96 -11.03
CA GLU A 83 6.99 -4.03 -9.97
C GLU A 83 5.46 -3.81 -9.92
N PHE A 84 4.83 -3.73 -11.09
CA PHE A 84 3.39 -3.55 -11.25
C PHE A 84 2.59 -4.83 -10.90
N LEU A 85 3.07 -5.98 -11.35
CA LEU A 85 2.47 -7.30 -11.07
C LEU A 85 2.57 -7.69 -9.60
N ASP A 86 3.64 -7.29 -8.91
CA ASP A 86 3.89 -7.62 -7.52
C ASP A 86 2.75 -7.07 -6.64
N LEU A 87 2.45 -5.77 -6.75
CA LEU A 87 1.38 -5.10 -6.01
C LEU A 87 -0.01 -5.67 -6.31
N ALA A 88 -0.30 -5.95 -7.59
CA ALA A 88 -1.55 -6.57 -8.06
C ALA A 88 -1.87 -7.89 -7.34
N ARG A 89 -0.82 -8.68 -7.08
CA ARG A 89 -0.91 -10.05 -6.59
C ARG A 89 -0.93 -10.14 -5.06
N VAL A 90 -0.48 -9.11 -4.34
CA VAL A 90 -0.29 -9.17 -2.87
C VAL A 90 -1.62 -9.34 -2.13
N LYS A 91 -2.73 -8.77 -2.62
CA LYS A 91 -4.01 -8.90 -1.92
C LYS A 91 -5.22 -8.55 -2.78
N GLU A 92 -6.24 -9.40 -2.73
CA GLU A 92 -7.54 -9.09 -3.32
C GLU A 92 -8.23 -7.96 -2.53
N ASN A 93 -8.71 -6.96 -3.25
CA ASN A 93 -9.50 -5.87 -2.68
C ASN A 93 -10.94 -6.31 -2.46
N THR A 94 -11.17 -7.02 -1.36
CA THR A 94 -12.46 -7.66 -1.05
C THR A 94 -13.55 -6.68 -0.60
N LEU A 95 -13.18 -5.46 -0.22
CA LEU A 95 -14.12 -4.45 0.30
C LEU A 95 -14.37 -3.30 -0.68
N GLY A 96 -13.72 -3.32 -1.86
CA GLY A 96 -13.82 -2.24 -2.85
C GLY A 96 -13.30 -0.89 -2.32
N ASN A 97 -12.33 -0.92 -1.40
CA ASN A 97 -11.71 0.29 -0.88
C ASN A 97 -10.50 0.68 -1.74
N THR A 98 -9.78 1.74 -1.40
CA THR A 98 -8.70 2.22 -2.26
C THR A 98 -7.37 1.59 -1.86
N ARG A 99 -6.64 1.07 -2.85
CA ARG A 99 -5.23 0.71 -2.68
C ARG A 99 -4.36 1.95 -2.76
N MET A 100 -3.54 2.17 -1.76
CA MET A 100 -2.59 3.27 -1.75
C MET A 100 -1.18 2.79 -1.42
N LEU A 101 -0.16 3.46 -1.97
CA LEU A 101 1.26 3.14 -1.81
C LEU A 101 2.06 4.39 -1.46
N VAL A 102 3.06 4.25 -0.59
CA VAL A 102 4.10 5.26 -0.36
C VAL A 102 5.48 4.63 -0.55
N GLN A 103 6.39 5.38 -1.17
CA GLN A 103 7.82 5.10 -1.17
C GLN A 103 8.48 5.82 0.01
N LEU A 104 9.31 5.11 0.76
CA LEU A 104 9.91 5.56 2.01
C LEU A 104 11.21 6.35 1.81
#